data_AF-A0A1Z4I4A2-F1
#
_entry.id   AF-A0A1Z4I4A2-F1
#
_cell.length_a   1.000
_cell.length_b   1.000
_cell.length_c   1.000
_cell.angle_alpha   90.00
_cell.angle_beta   90.00
_cell.angle_gamma   90.00
#
_symmetry.space_group_name_H-M   'P 1'
#
loop_
_entity.id
_entity.type
_entity.pdbx_description
1 polymer ?
#
loop_
_entity_poly.entity_id
_entity_poly.type
_entity_poly.pdbx_seq_one_letter_code
_entity_poly.pdbx_strand_id
1 'polypeptide(L)'
;MITVKNSNKLGLYQQILDDALANYKLGQLKSNETTPDQDSQKINQLISYELFSLIDKRLSVREKLLLNRINQERSQALNTARQGDIAKAEQLMEKVRSNWDINQVSSEVNLLYQSFQAAAEAYLDYRRGDSAQAWLHMTESIIIDAVLETEYGYKVLFAHRLHLVQNLVRSEARGQRFKSAIELGSQLLSYLQGKPISLPFPVTWDTNLLSNLPPEVISLTFSLIVNEIALIFAGRNRQEGQELWQIIVNHINLEFDHDLEMYPSAYGWLRMKQALFNSHLSIAIEMISQFLAAGRGKTPILWYCTAIDLIGICEELHSPNAHLLKQEIVNDAALRQDFPKQLLPLLNN
;
A
#
# COMPACT_ATOMS: atom_id res chain seq x y z
N MET A 1 -1.73 45.28 -12.98
CA MET A 1 -0.37 45.76 -12.64
C MET A 1 -0.01 45.24 -11.26
N ILE A 2 0.70 44.11 -11.21
CA ILE A 2 1.28 43.49 -10.01
C ILE A 2 2.75 43.28 -10.36
N THR A 3 3.62 44.28 -10.16
CA THR A 3 4.84 44.35 -11.00
C THR A 3 6.19 44.52 -10.31
N VAL A 4 6.33 44.47 -8.98
CA VAL A 4 7.69 44.55 -8.37
C VAL A 4 7.95 43.57 -7.20
N LYS A 5 6.92 43.10 -6.47
CA LYS A 5 7.13 42.12 -5.38
C LYS A 5 7.32 40.66 -5.82
N ASN A 6 7.26 40.38 -7.13
CA ASN A 6 7.36 39.02 -7.67
C ASN A 6 8.76 38.66 -8.22
N SER A 7 9.67 39.61 -8.46
CA SER A 7 10.98 39.31 -9.05
C SER A 7 11.87 38.48 -8.12
N ASN A 8 11.92 38.81 -6.83
CA ASN A 8 12.71 38.06 -5.84
C ASN A 8 12.17 36.63 -5.62
N LYS A 9 10.84 36.45 -5.69
CA LYS A 9 10.23 35.11 -5.61
C LYS A 9 10.58 34.26 -6.83
N LEU A 10 10.62 34.88 -8.02
CA LEU A 10 10.96 34.19 -9.26
C LEU A 10 12.38 33.61 -9.23
N GLY A 11 13.36 34.42 -8.76
CA GLY A 11 14.75 33.97 -8.63
C GLY A 11 14.92 32.83 -7.63
N LEU A 12 14.20 32.87 -6.51
CA LEU A 12 14.21 31.80 -5.52
C LEU A 12 13.68 30.48 -6.11
N TYR A 13 12.53 30.50 -6.79
CA TYR A 13 11.98 29.30 -7.41
C TYR A 13 12.87 28.74 -8.52
N GLN A 14 13.57 29.60 -9.27
CA GLN A 14 14.50 29.15 -10.29
C GLN A 14 15.61 28.29 -9.69
N GLN A 15 16.27 28.78 -8.64
CA GLN A 15 17.32 28.02 -7.95
C GLN A 15 16.80 26.70 -7.39
N ILE A 16 15.65 26.73 -6.71
CA ILE A 16 15.05 25.51 -6.11
C ILE A 16 14.70 24.48 -7.21
N LEU A 17 14.20 24.91 -8.38
CA LEU A 17 13.90 24.01 -9.50
C LEU A 17 15.17 23.43 -10.14
N ASP A 18 16.25 24.21 -10.21
CA ASP A 18 17.55 23.72 -10.70
C ASP A 18 18.12 22.66 -9.74
N ASP A 19 18.03 22.90 -8.44
CA ASP A 19 18.41 21.93 -7.41
C ASP A 19 17.54 20.67 -7.50
N ALA A 20 16.24 20.81 -7.72
CA ALA A 20 15.31 19.69 -7.90
C ALA A 20 15.67 18.86 -9.14
N LEU A 21 16.02 19.49 -10.26
CA LEU A 21 16.47 18.80 -11.46
C LEU A 21 17.77 18.02 -11.23
N ALA A 22 18.76 18.65 -10.58
CA ALA A 22 20.03 18.00 -10.25
C ALA A 22 19.81 16.79 -9.32
N ASN A 23 18.99 16.95 -8.29
CA ASN A 23 18.69 15.89 -7.33
C ASN A 23 17.84 14.77 -7.92
N TYR A 24 16.89 15.09 -8.81
CA TYR A 24 16.15 14.10 -9.57
C TYR A 24 17.11 13.22 -10.41
N LYS A 25 18.03 13.84 -11.16
CA LYS A 25 19.06 13.13 -11.94
C LYS A 25 19.96 12.27 -11.05
N LEU A 26 20.39 12.79 -9.90
CA LEU A 26 21.16 12.01 -8.93
C LEU A 26 20.39 10.78 -8.43
N GLY A 27 19.10 10.95 -8.13
CA GLY A 27 18.21 9.88 -7.69
C GLY A 27 18.02 8.77 -8.73
N GLN A 28 17.92 9.13 -10.02
CA GLN A 28 17.75 8.19 -11.13
C GLN A 28 18.90 7.19 -11.27
N LEU A 29 20.12 7.58 -10.86
CA LEU A 29 21.32 6.75 -10.93
C LEU A 29 21.34 5.66 -9.84
N LYS A 30 20.49 5.79 -8.82
CA LYS A 30 20.40 4.82 -7.73
C LYS A 30 19.47 3.66 -8.11
N SER A 31 19.90 2.44 -7.78
CA SER A 31 19.14 1.22 -8.07
C SER A 31 17.90 1.08 -7.18
N ASN A 32 16.89 0.37 -7.69
CA ASN A 32 15.77 -0.13 -6.87
C ASN A 32 16.30 -1.28 -6.01
N GLU A 33 16.02 -1.25 -4.70
CA GLU A 33 16.40 -2.33 -3.79
C GLU A 33 15.31 -3.41 -3.72
N THR A 34 14.05 -3.00 -3.68
CA THR A 34 12.89 -3.90 -3.60
C THR A 34 11.69 -3.38 -4.39
N THR A 35 10.73 -4.26 -4.66
CA THR A 35 9.40 -3.91 -5.17
C THR A 35 8.33 -4.14 -4.10
N PRO A 36 7.19 -3.42 -4.15
CA PRO A 36 6.08 -3.67 -3.24
C PRO A 36 5.58 -5.13 -3.25
N ASP A 37 5.67 -5.79 -4.41
CA ASP A 37 5.32 -7.21 -4.55
C ASP A 37 6.31 -8.10 -3.79
N GLN A 38 7.60 -7.79 -3.79
CA GLN A 38 8.60 -8.52 -3.00
C GLN A 38 8.39 -8.32 -1.50
N ASP A 39 8.05 -7.10 -1.07
CA ASP A 39 7.76 -6.80 0.34
C ASP A 39 6.50 -7.53 0.81
N SER A 40 5.44 -7.54 0.01
CA SER A 40 4.23 -8.32 0.29
C SER A 40 4.51 -9.83 0.30
N GLN A 41 5.34 -10.34 -0.62
CA GLN A 41 5.78 -11.74 -0.60
C GLN A 41 6.56 -12.07 0.66
N LYS A 42 7.42 -11.15 1.13
CA LYS A 42 8.20 -11.33 2.36
C LYS A 42 7.31 -11.45 3.59
N ILE A 43 6.31 -10.56 3.73
CA ILE A 43 5.29 -10.67 4.81
C ILE A 43 4.58 -12.03 4.73
N ASN A 44 4.12 -12.42 3.54
CA ASN A 44 3.43 -13.69 3.34
C ASN A 44 4.30 -14.91 3.65
N GLN A 45 5.60 -14.86 3.34
CA GLN A 45 6.55 -15.92 3.69
C GLN A 45 6.73 -16.07 5.20
N LEU A 46 6.87 -14.94 5.92
CA LEU A 46 6.97 -14.93 7.37
C LEU A 46 5.71 -15.53 8.03
N ILE A 47 4.53 -15.09 7.58
CA ILE A 47 3.24 -15.63 8.04
C ILE A 47 3.15 -17.13 7.76
N SER A 48 3.46 -17.53 6.52
CA SER A 48 3.35 -18.93 6.09
C SER A 48 4.26 -19.85 6.91
N TYR A 49 5.51 -19.44 7.15
CA TYR A 49 6.46 -20.27 7.90
C TYR A 49 5.97 -20.59 9.32
N GLU A 50 5.55 -19.56 10.07
CA GLU A 50 5.06 -19.74 11.43
C GLU A 50 3.72 -20.49 11.46
N LEU A 51 2.82 -20.18 10.52
CA LEU A 51 1.55 -20.89 10.38
C LEU A 51 1.74 -22.38 10.09
N PHE A 52 2.61 -22.75 9.15
CA PHE A 52 2.90 -24.15 8.85
C PHE A 52 3.52 -24.86 10.05
N SER A 53 4.38 -24.19 10.82
CA SER A 53 4.91 -24.74 12.08
C SER A 53 3.81 -25.08 13.09
N LEU A 54 2.79 -24.22 13.22
CA LEU A 54 1.66 -24.45 14.11
C LEU A 54 0.75 -25.58 13.60
N ILE A 55 0.42 -25.55 12.31
CA ILE A 55 -0.35 -26.60 11.63
C ILE A 55 0.32 -27.96 11.82
N ASP A 56 1.64 -28.04 11.64
CA ASP A 56 2.38 -29.29 11.73
C ASP A 56 2.33 -29.94 13.11
N LYS A 57 2.31 -29.11 14.16
CA LYS A 57 2.27 -29.53 15.57
C LYS A 57 0.86 -29.92 16.04
N ARG A 58 -0.20 -29.38 15.43
CA ARG A 58 -1.57 -29.48 15.96
C ARG A 58 -2.46 -30.40 15.16
N LEU A 59 -2.31 -30.42 13.84
CA LEU A 59 -3.24 -31.10 12.96
C LEU A 59 -2.83 -32.55 12.66
N SER A 60 -3.82 -33.41 12.47
CA SER A 60 -3.58 -34.79 12.05
C SER A 60 -2.94 -34.85 10.66
N VAL A 61 -2.21 -35.93 10.36
CA VAL A 61 -1.58 -36.12 9.03
C VAL A 61 -2.63 -36.03 7.90
N ARG A 62 -3.82 -36.60 8.11
CA ARG A 62 -4.92 -36.55 7.13
C ARG A 62 -5.36 -35.12 6.84
N GLU A 63 -5.60 -34.31 7.88
CA GLU A 63 -6.02 -32.91 7.71
C GLU A 63 -4.93 -32.07 7.05
N LYS A 64 -3.66 -32.29 7.41
CA LYS A 64 -2.53 -31.61 6.76
C LYS A 64 -2.44 -31.90 5.27
N LEU A 65 -2.61 -33.17 4.88
CA LEU A 65 -2.64 -33.55 3.46
C LEU A 65 -3.81 -32.90 2.72
N LEU A 66 -4.98 -32.83 3.35
CA LEU A 66 -6.15 -32.17 2.76
C LEU A 66 -5.93 -30.66 2.59
N LEU A 67 -5.47 -29.95 3.64
CA LEU A 67 -5.17 -28.52 3.57
C LEU A 67 -4.10 -28.21 2.53
N ASN A 68 -3.04 -29.02 2.44
CA ASN A 68 -1.99 -28.84 1.44
C ASN A 68 -2.52 -28.98 0.01
N ARG A 69 -3.36 -29.99 -0.26
CA ARG A 69 -4.00 -30.17 -1.56
C ARG A 69 -4.85 -28.95 -1.93
N ILE A 70 -5.71 -28.52 -1.01
CA ILE A 70 -6.57 -27.36 -1.24
C ILE A 70 -5.76 -26.08 -1.44
N ASN A 71 -4.68 -25.90 -0.68
CA ASN A 71 -3.81 -24.74 -0.83
C ASN A 71 -3.10 -24.72 -2.21
N GLN A 72 -2.71 -25.88 -2.74
CA GLN A 72 -2.15 -25.99 -4.10
C GLN A 72 -3.18 -25.61 -5.16
N GLU A 73 -4.40 -26.15 -5.08
CA GLU A 73 -5.49 -25.85 -6.02
C GLU A 73 -5.88 -24.35 -5.96
N ARG A 74 -5.99 -23.77 -4.77
CA ARG A 74 -6.23 -22.33 -4.56
C ARG A 74 -5.09 -21.46 -5.08
N SER A 75 -3.84 -21.85 -4.86
CA SER A 75 -2.67 -21.13 -5.39
C SER A 75 -2.66 -21.12 -6.92
N GLN A 76 -3.07 -22.23 -7.55
CA GLN A 76 -3.25 -22.30 -9.00
C GLN A 76 -4.33 -21.33 -9.48
N ALA A 77 -5.47 -21.25 -8.79
CA ALA A 77 -6.54 -20.31 -9.11
C ALA A 77 -6.06 -18.85 -9.00
N LEU A 78 -5.36 -18.49 -7.92
CA LEU A 78 -4.80 -17.14 -7.73
C LEU A 78 -3.76 -16.78 -8.81
N ASN A 79 -2.89 -17.71 -9.18
CA ASN A 79 -1.91 -17.48 -10.26
C ASN A 79 -2.60 -17.29 -11.62
N THR A 80 -3.66 -18.05 -11.88
CA THR A 80 -4.47 -17.91 -13.09
C THR A 80 -5.15 -16.54 -13.13
N ALA A 81 -5.73 -16.09 -12.01
CA ALA A 81 -6.29 -14.74 -11.88
C ALA A 81 -5.22 -13.65 -12.06
N ARG A 82 -4.00 -13.86 -11.53
CA ARG A 82 -2.86 -12.93 -11.70
C ARG A 82 -2.55 -12.69 -13.17
N GLN A 83 -2.54 -13.76 -13.96
CA GLN A 83 -2.32 -13.75 -15.41
C GLN A 83 -3.46 -13.15 -16.23
N GLY A 84 -4.61 -12.86 -15.59
CA GLY A 84 -5.76 -12.21 -16.22
C GLY A 84 -6.84 -13.17 -16.74
N ASP A 85 -6.68 -14.49 -16.58
CA ASP A 85 -7.68 -15.48 -16.97
C ASP A 85 -8.69 -15.68 -15.83
N ILE A 86 -9.61 -14.71 -15.70
CA ILE A 86 -10.58 -14.66 -14.59
C ILE A 86 -11.55 -15.83 -14.65
N ALA A 87 -12.07 -16.18 -15.83
CA ALA A 87 -13.03 -17.26 -15.99
C ALA A 87 -12.46 -18.64 -15.60
N LYS A 88 -11.19 -18.92 -15.93
CA LYS A 88 -10.55 -20.16 -15.49
C LYS A 88 -10.25 -20.15 -13.99
N ALA A 89 -9.85 -19.00 -13.44
CA ALA A 89 -9.64 -18.87 -11.99
C ALA A 89 -10.94 -19.16 -11.21
N GLU A 90 -12.09 -18.72 -11.72
CA GLU A 90 -13.42 -19.03 -11.16
C GLU A 90 -13.71 -20.52 -11.13
N GLN A 91 -13.52 -21.20 -12.26
CA GLN A 91 -13.73 -22.65 -12.35
C GLN A 91 -12.84 -23.41 -11.35
N LEU A 92 -11.59 -22.95 -11.17
CA LEU A 92 -10.69 -23.54 -10.19
C LEU A 92 -11.16 -23.28 -8.75
N MET A 93 -11.62 -22.07 -8.41
CA MET A 93 -12.17 -21.78 -7.08
C MET A 93 -13.43 -22.58 -6.78
N GLU A 94 -14.34 -22.71 -7.76
CA GLU A 94 -15.55 -23.52 -7.60
C GLU A 94 -15.19 -24.99 -7.35
N LYS A 95 -14.21 -25.52 -8.08
CA LYS A 95 -13.70 -26.88 -7.85
C LYS A 95 -13.12 -27.06 -6.44
N VAL A 96 -12.40 -26.07 -5.93
CA VAL A 96 -11.89 -26.08 -4.56
C VAL A 96 -13.04 -26.16 -3.55
N ARG A 97 -14.10 -25.37 -3.74
CA ARG A 97 -15.32 -25.41 -2.91
C ARG A 97 -16.01 -26.76 -2.96
N SER A 98 -16.25 -27.31 -4.15
CA SER A 98 -16.97 -28.57 -4.31
C SER A 98 -16.22 -29.78 -3.71
N ASN A 99 -14.90 -29.68 -3.58
CA ASN A 99 -14.06 -30.74 -3.02
C ASN A 99 -13.91 -30.67 -1.50
N TRP A 100 -14.42 -29.61 -0.86
CA TRP A 100 -14.34 -29.43 0.59
C TRP A 100 -15.52 -30.12 1.29
N ASP A 101 -15.23 -31.14 2.11
CA ASP A 101 -16.23 -31.82 2.93
C ASP A 101 -16.03 -31.47 4.41
N ILE A 102 -16.90 -30.59 4.92
CA ILE A 102 -16.88 -30.11 6.31
C ILE A 102 -17.01 -31.25 7.33
N ASN A 103 -17.62 -32.38 6.97
CA ASN A 103 -17.83 -33.49 7.89
C ASN A 103 -16.57 -34.34 8.10
N GLN A 104 -15.50 -34.10 7.34
CA GLN A 104 -14.26 -34.87 7.39
C GLN A 104 -13.12 -34.18 8.14
N VAL A 105 -13.36 -32.99 8.68
CA VAL A 105 -12.33 -32.13 9.27
C VAL A 105 -12.78 -31.62 10.64
N SER A 106 -11.80 -31.28 11.49
CA SER A 106 -12.08 -30.52 12.71
C SER A 106 -12.56 -29.10 12.41
N SER A 107 -13.23 -28.48 13.39
CA SER A 107 -13.65 -27.07 13.30
C SER A 107 -12.47 -26.12 13.05
N GLU A 108 -11.32 -26.39 13.67
CA GLU A 108 -10.08 -25.62 13.48
C GLU A 108 -9.65 -25.60 12.00
N VAL A 109 -9.65 -26.78 11.37
CA VAL A 109 -9.27 -26.96 9.97
C VAL A 109 -10.29 -26.34 9.03
N ASN A 110 -11.58 -26.41 9.37
CA ASN A 110 -12.63 -25.73 8.62
C ASN A 110 -12.45 -24.21 8.65
N LEU A 111 -12.14 -23.63 9.80
CA LEU A 111 -11.87 -22.20 9.91
C LEU A 111 -10.62 -21.79 9.13
N LEU A 112 -9.53 -22.56 9.21
CA LEU A 112 -8.33 -22.31 8.39
C LEU A 112 -8.67 -22.33 6.89
N TYR A 113 -9.43 -23.33 6.44
CA TYR A 113 -9.90 -23.39 5.06
C TYR A 113 -10.69 -22.14 4.67
N GLN A 114 -11.72 -21.80 5.46
CA GLN A 114 -12.64 -20.70 5.17
C GLN A 114 -11.92 -19.36 5.11
N SER A 115 -11.01 -19.05 6.06
CA SER A 115 -10.28 -17.79 6.04
C SER A 115 -9.50 -17.60 4.74
N PHE A 116 -8.66 -18.58 4.38
CA PHE A 116 -7.85 -18.46 3.17
C PHE A 116 -8.66 -18.57 1.88
N GLN A 117 -9.78 -19.29 1.90
CA GLN A 117 -10.70 -19.35 0.76
C GLN A 117 -11.36 -17.98 0.53
N ALA A 118 -11.90 -17.36 1.56
CA ALA A 118 -12.50 -16.04 1.49
C ALA A 118 -11.48 -14.98 1.04
N ALA A 119 -10.24 -14.99 1.57
CA ALA A 119 -9.19 -14.10 1.10
C ALA A 119 -8.88 -14.27 -0.41
N ALA A 120 -8.93 -15.51 -0.92
CA ALA A 120 -8.66 -15.80 -2.32
C ALA A 120 -9.83 -15.43 -3.24
N GLU A 121 -11.06 -15.60 -2.78
CA GLU A 121 -12.27 -15.12 -3.46
C GLU A 121 -12.30 -13.60 -3.53
N ALA A 122 -11.94 -12.92 -2.45
CA ALA A 122 -11.80 -11.47 -2.45
C ALA A 122 -10.79 -10.95 -3.48
N TYR A 123 -9.68 -11.66 -3.68
CA TYR A 123 -8.73 -11.32 -4.73
C TYR A 123 -9.35 -11.46 -6.12
N LEU A 124 -10.15 -12.49 -6.36
CA LEU A 124 -10.85 -12.69 -7.62
C LEU A 124 -11.85 -11.56 -7.88
N ASP A 125 -12.62 -11.16 -6.87
CA ASP A 125 -13.55 -10.04 -6.93
C ASP A 125 -12.84 -8.70 -7.20
N TYR A 126 -11.72 -8.46 -6.52
CA TYR A 126 -10.85 -7.32 -6.79
C TYR A 126 -10.39 -7.29 -8.26
N ARG A 127 -10.04 -8.45 -8.82
CA ARG A 127 -9.59 -8.55 -10.22
C ARG A 127 -10.73 -8.29 -11.22
N ARG A 128 -11.97 -8.64 -10.87
CA ARG A 128 -13.18 -8.28 -11.63
C ARG A 128 -13.57 -6.81 -11.50
N GLY A 129 -13.08 -6.12 -10.47
CA GLY A 129 -13.52 -4.78 -10.12
C GLY A 129 -14.78 -4.75 -9.26
N ASP A 130 -15.20 -5.89 -8.69
CA ASP A 130 -16.29 -5.95 -7.72
C ASP A 130 -15.74 -5.64 -6.32
N SER A 131 -15.49 -4.37 -6.06
CA SER A 131 -14.93 -3.94 -4.77
C SER A 131 -15.89 -4.18 -3.60
N ALA A 132 -17.19 -4.39 -3.83
CA ALA A 132 -18.15 -4.68 -2.74
C ALA A 132 -18.04 -6.13 -2.28
N GLN A 133 -18.01 -7.09 -3.21
CA GLN A 133 -17.79 -8.51 -2.86
C GLN A 133 -16.40 -8.74 -2.29
N ALA A 134 -15.37 -8.08 -2.86
CA ALA A 134 -14.03 -8.11 -2.29
C ALA A 134 -14.01 -7.66 -0.83
N TRP A 135 -14.80 -6.63 -0.48
CA TRP A 135 -14.92 -6.16 0.90
C TRP A 135 -15.55 -7.20 1.83
N LEU A 136 -16.65 -7.81 1.39
CA LEU A 136 -17.35 -8.84 2.18
C LEU A 136 -16.45 -10.03 2.47
N HIS A 137 -15.82 -10.61 1.44
CA HIS A 137 -14.93 -11.76 1.60
C HIS A 137 -13.66 -11.44 2.41
N MET A 138 -13.06 -10.25 2.27
CA MET A 138 -11.93 -9.86 3.15
C MET A 138 -12.36 -9.68 4.61
N THR A 139 -13.54 -9.10 4.84
CA THR A 139 -14.08 -8.94 6.19
C THR A 139 -14.38 -10.29 6.83
N GLU A 140 -14.95 -11.23 6.08
CA GLU A 140 -15.16 -12.61 6.53
C GLU A 140 -13.84 -13.27 6.93
N SER A 141 -12.79 -13.19 6.09
CA SER A 141 -11.47 -13.71 6.42
C SER A 141 -10.88 -13.06 7.68
N ILE A 142 -11.00 -11.74 7.85
CA ILE A 142 -10.55 -11.03 9.06
C ILE A 142 -11.27 -11.54 10.32
N ILE A 143 -12.58 -11.79 10.25
CA ILE A 143 -13.37 -12.31 11.36
C ILE A 143 -12.92 -13.72 11.72
N ILE A 144 -12.75 -14.59 10.73
CA ILE A 144 -12.32 -15.97 10.94
C ILE A 144 -10.90 -16.01 11.51
N ASP A 145 -9.99 -15.17 11.01
CA ASP A 145 -8.63 -15.06 11.54
C ASP A 145 -8.62 -14.63 13.00
N ALA A 146 -9.51 -13.71 13.40
CA ALA A 146 -9.63 -13.32 14.80
C ALA A 146 -10.07 -14.50 15.68
N VAL A 147 -11.02 -15.33 15.22
CA VAL A 147 -11.44 -16.55 15.93
C VAL A 147 -10.28 -17.55 16.05
N LEU A 148 -9.56 -17.81 14.95
CA LEU A 148 -8.38 -18.68 14.94
C LEU A 148 -7.28 -18.16 15.89
N GLU A 149 -7.12 -16.85 15.98
CA GLU A 149 -6.16 -16.18 16.86
C GLU A 149 -6.54 -16.32 18.35
N THR A 150 -7.82 -16.14 18.70
CA THR A 150 -8.28 -16.12 20.10
C THR A 150 -8.60 -17.51 20.65
N GLU A 151 -9.28 -18.36 19.88
CA GLU A 151 -9.77 -19.66 20.34
C GLU A 151 -8.77 -20.78 20.08
N TYR A 152 -8.02 -20.69 18.98
CA TYR A 152 -7.05 -21.71 18.59
C TYR A 152 -5.60 -21.26 18.75
N GLY A 153 -5.34 -19.99 19.10
CA GLY A 153 -4.00 -19.50 19.38
C GLY A 153 -3.09 -19.34 18.14
N TYR A 154 -3.66 -19.14 16.95
CA TYR A 154 -2.90 -18.79 15.74
C TYR A 154 -2.51 -17.31 15.72
N LYS A 155 -1.61 -16.90 16.63
CA LYS A 155 -1.20 -15.49 16.78
C LYS A 155 -0.61 -14.86 15.52
N VAL A 156 0.03 -15.66 14.66
CA VAL A 156 0.53 -15.23 13.35
C VAL A 156 -0.55 -14.65 12.42
N LEU A 157 -1.81 -15.07 12.56
CA LEU A 157 -2.91 -14.58 11.71
C LEU A 157 -3.26 -13.12 11.99
N PHE A 158 -2.77 -12.55 13.08
CA PHE A 158 -2.85 -11.11 13.30
C PHE A 158 -2.12 -10.31 12.19
N ALA A 159 -0.95 -10.77 11.74
CA ALA A 159 -0.26 -10.17 10.60
C ALA A 159 -1.04 -10.36 9.28
N HIS A 160 -1.71 -11.50 9.12
CA HIS A 160 -2.57 -11.75 7.96
C HIS A 160 -3.76 -10.77 7.93
N ARG A 161 -4.41 -10.53 9.07
CA ARG A 161 -5.46 -9.51 9.22
C ARG A 161 -4.98 -8.12 8.79
N LEU A 162 -3.80 -7.68 9.24
CA LEU A 162 -3.22 -6.39 8.81
C LEU A 162 -3.02 -6.33 7.28
N HIS A 163 -2.54 -7.43 6.69
CA HIS A 163 -2.37 -7.52 5.24
C HIS A 163 -3.71 -7.48 4.50
N LEU A 164 -4.76 -8.13 5.02
CA LEU A 164 -6.11 -8.07 4.46
C LEU A 164 -6.69 -6.65 4.49
N VAL A 165 -6.51 -5.91 5.59
CA VAL A 165 -6.93 -4.50 5.67
C VAL A 165 -6.16 -3.64 4.65
N GLN A 166 -4.85 -3.87 4.47
CA GLN A 166 -4.08 -3.20 3.42
C GLN A 166 -4.61 -3.53 2.00
N ASN A 167 -5.01 -4.78 1.75
CA ASN A 167 -5.65 -5.16 0.48
C ASN A 167 -7.03 -4.52 0.29
N LEU A 168 -7.79 -4.28 1.37
CA LEU A 168 -9.04 -3.50 1.32
C LEU A 168 -8.78 -2.06 0.87
N VAL A 169 -7.75 -1.39 1.40
CA VAL A 169 -7.36 -0.03 0.95
C VAL A 169 -7.13 0.00 -0.56
N ARG A 170 -6.39 -0.98 -1.09
CA ARG A 170 -6.15 -1.12 -2.53
C ARG A 170 -7.44 -1.39 -3.32
N SER A 171 -8.33 -2.22 -2.79
CA SER A 171 -9.61 -2.55 -3.43
C SER A 171 -10.55 -1.33 -3.53
N GLU A 172 -10.64 -0.55 -2.44
CA GLU A 172 -11.37 0.72 -2.39
C GLU A 172 -10.80 1.72 -3.42
N ALA A 173 -9.47 1.86 -3.46
CA ALA A 173 -8.79 2.76 -4.39
C ALA A 173 -9.06 2.36 -5.86
N ARG A 174 -8.99 1.07 -6.19
CA ARG A 174 -9.31 0.56 -7.53
C ARG A 174 -10.78 0.80 -7.91
N GLY A 175 -11.69 0.71 -6.94
CA GLY A 175 -13.09 1.07 -7.09
C GLY A 175 -13.37 2.58 -7.13
N GLN A 176 -12.32 3.42 -7.19
CA GLN A 176 -12.38 4.89 -7.17
C GLN A 176 -13.03 5.47 -5.89
N ARG A 177 -13.11 4.68 -4.82
CA ARG A 177 -13.63 5.11 -3.51
C ARG A 177 -12.51 5.73 -2.67
N PHE A 178 -11.87 6.77 -3.22
CA PHE A 178 -10.63 7.33 -2.68
C PHE A 178 -10.76 7.82 -1.23
N LYS A 179 -11.86 8.49 -0.87
CA LYS A 179 -12.08 8.96 0.50
C LYS A 179 -12.10 7.79 1.50
N SER A 180 -12.82 6.71 1.17
CA SER A 180 -12.86 5.49 1.97
C SER A 180 -11.50 4.79 2.06
N ALA A 181 -10.76 4.71 0.95
CA ALA A 181 -9.42 4.13 0.92
C ALA A 181 -8.44 4.91 1.81
N ILE A 182 -8.45 6.24 1.73
CA ILE A 182 -7.60 7.12 2.56
C ILE A 182 -7.99 7.02 4.03
N GLU A 183 -9.29 7.03 4.35
CA GLU A 183 -9.78 6.87 5.72
C GLU A 183 -9.28 5.55 6.33
N LEU A 184 -9.53 4.42 5.66
CA LEU A 184 -9.10 3.10 6.14
C LEU A 184 -7.57 3.00 6.24
N GLY A 185 -6.84 3.50 5.24
CA GLY A 185 -5.38 3.52 5.26
C GLY A 185 -4.83 4.36 6.41
N SER A 186 -5.42 5.52 6.68
CA SER A 186 -4.97 6.42 7.75
C SER A 186 -5.28 5.85 9.13
N GLN A 187 -6.44 5.23 9.31
CA GLN A 187 -6.77 4.50 10.54
C GLN A 187 -5.78 3.35 10.80
N LEU A 188 -5.43 2.59 9.75
CA LEU A 188 -4.46 1.51 9.87
C LEU A 188 -3.04 2.03 10.17
N LEU A 189 -2.60 3.12 9.54
CA LEU A 189 -1.33 3.76 9.87
C LEU A 189 -1.28 4.25 11.32
N SER A 190 -2.36 4.89 11.79
CA SER A 190 -2.52 5.30 13.18
C SER A 190 -2.45 4.10 14.14
N TYR A 191 -3.10 2.99 13.79
CA TYR A 191 -3.04 1.75 14.56
C TYR A 191 -1.61 1.21 14.64
N LEU A 192 -0.87 1.14 13.51
CA LEU A 192 0.52 0.67 13.48
C LEU A 192 1.48 1.55 14.30
N GLN A 193 1.13 2.84 14.51
CA GLN A 193 1.82 3.74 15.44
C GLN A 193 1.50 3.47 16.93
N GLY A 194 0.72 2.43 17.22
CA GLY A 194 0.32 2.08 18.58
C GLY A 194 -0.79 2.94 19.17
N LYS A 195 -1.46 3.78 18.35
CA LYS A 195 -2.59 4.58 18.84
C LYS A 195 -3.81 3.68 19.03
N PRO A 196 -4.54 3.80 20.15
CA PRO A 196 -5.77 3.06 20.37
C PRO A 196 -6.85 3.58 19.42
N ILE A 197 -7.10 2.83 18.35
CA ILE A 197 -8.14 3.14 17.36
C ILE A 197 -8.95 1.89 17.07
N SER A 198 -10.25 2.08 16.85
CA SER A 198 -11.11 1.01 16.35
C SER A 198 -11.08 1.01 14.83
N LEU A 199 -10.50 -0.03 14.22
CA LEU A 199 -10.71 -0.29 12.80
C LEU A 199 -12.18 -0.70 12.56
N PRO A 200 -12.72 -0.52 11.34
CA PRO A 200 -14.15 -0.67 11.04
C PRO A 200 -14.55 -2.14 10.83
N PHE A 201 -14.04 -3.04 11.68
CA PHE A 201 -14.30 -4.48 11.61
C PHE A 201 -14.87 -4.96 12.94
N PRO A 202 -15.78 -5.95 12.94
CA PRO A 202 -16.43 -6.44 14.16
C PRO A 202 -15.52 -7.42 14.92
N VAL A 203 -14.26 -7.05 15.13
CA VAL A 203 -13.24 -7.85 15.85
C VAL A 203 -12.41 -6.93 16.74
N THR A 204 -11.82 -7.49 17.78
CA THR A 204 -10.91 -6.74 18.67
C THR A 204 -9.58 -6.45 17.97
N TRP A 205 -9.13 -5.20 18.06
CA TRP A 205 -7.82 -4.73 17.59
C TRP A 205 -7.01 -4.25 18.79
N ASP A 206 -6.36 -5.18 19.48
CA ASP A 206 -5.53 -4.86 20.64
C ASP A 206 -4.15 -4.40 20.17
N THR A 207 -3.75 -3.18 20.53
CA THR A 207 -2.43 -2.63 20.20
C THR A 207 -1.29 -3.42 20.83
N ASN A 208 -1.53 -4.17 21.90
CA ASN A 208 -0.53 -5.07 22.50
C ASN A 208 -0.17 -6.24 21.58
N LEU A 209 -1.00 -6.56 20.58
CA LEU A 209 -0.65 -7.59 19.59
C LEU A 209 0.44 -7.12 18.64
N LEU A 210 0.59 -5.80 18.43
CA LEU A 210 1.65 -5.23 17.59
C LEU A 210 3.03 -5.52 18.16
N SER A 211 3.21 -5.51 19.48
CA SER A 211 4.51 -5.83 20.10
C SER A 211 4.94 -7.28 19.91
N ASN A 212 4.03 -8.17 19.49
CA ASN A 212 4.33 -9.56 19.18
C ASN A 212 4.75 -9.76 17.72
N LEU A 213 4.55 -8.76 16.86
CA LEU A 213 4.96 -8.84 15.47
C LEU A 213 6.44 -8.46 15.31
N PRO A 214 7.17 -9.10 14.38
CA PRO A 214 8.49 -8.62 14.00
C PRO A 214 8.42 -7.15 13.55
N PRO A 215 9.31 -6.25 14.02
CA PRO A 215 9.30 -4.84 13.62
C PRO A 215 9.34 -4.63 12.11
N GLU A 216 9.99 -5.56 11.39
CA GLU A 216 10.03 -5.56 9.93
C GLU A 216 8.64 -5.75 9.31
N VAL A 217 7.77 -6.61 9.85
CA VAL A 217 6.40 -6.79 9.33
C VAL A 217 5.60 -5.49 9.48
N ILE A 218 5.73 -4.82 10.62
CA ILE A 218 5.08 -3.52 10.87
C ILE A 218 5.61 -2.49 9.86
N SER A 219 6.92 -2.45 9.64
CA SER A 219 7.57 -1.50 8.71
C SER A 219 7.22 -1.68 7.25
N LEU A 220 7.20 -2.94 6.79
CA LEU A 220 6.74 -3.25 5.45
C LEU A 220 5.25 -2.94 5.30
N THR A 221 4.41 -3.29 6.28
CA THR A 221 2.97 -3.01 6.23
C THR A 221 2.71 -1.51 6.18
N PHE A 222 3.37 -0.71 7.02
CA PHE A 222 3.29 0.75 7.01
C PHE A 222 3.65 1.31 5.64
N SER A 223 4.80 0.90 5.10
CA SER A 223 5.28 1.37 3.79
C SER A 223 4.33 0.99 2.64
N LEU A 224 3.77 -0.23 2.67
CA LEU A 224 2.80 -0.67 1.68
C LEU A 224 1.52 0.17 1.72
N ILE A 225 1.01 0.54 2.89
CA ILE A 225 -0.18 1.41 3.00
C ILE A 225 0.13 2.81 2.48
N VAL A 226 1.29 3.38 2.82
CA VAL A 226 1.70 4.70 2.30
C VAL A 226 1.88 4.66 0.78
N ASN A 227 2.35 3.55 0.20
CA ASN A 227 2.39 3.37 -1.25
C ASN A 227 0.99 3.44 -1.88
N GLU A 228 -0.01 2.76 -1.30
CA GLU A 228 -1.39 2.82 -1.81
C GLU A 228 -1.97 4.25 -1.71
N ILE A 229 -1.72 4.93 -0.60
CA ILE A 229 -2.11 6.34 -0.40
C ILE A 229 -1.42 7.22 -1.46
N ALA A 230 -0.13 7.04 -1.70
CA ALA A 230 0.62 7.82 -2.67
C ALA A 230 0.07 7.69 -4.09
N LEU A 231 -0.35 6.48 -4.49
CA LEU A 231 -0.98 6.24 -5.78
C LEU A 231 -2.33 6.97 -5.92
N ILE A 232 -3.10 7.11 -4.84
CA ILE A 232 -4.37 7.86 -4.83
C ILE A 232 -4.12 9.37 -5.05
N PHE A 233 -3.06 9.89 -4.44
CA PHE A 233 -2.68 11.31 -4.53
C PHE A 233 -2.00 11.70 -5.84
N ALA A 234 -1.34 10.77 -6.52
CA ALA A 234 -0.58 11.06 -7.73
C ALA A 234 -1.46 11.71 -8.81
N GLY A 235 -1.00 12.85 -9.32
CA GLY A 235 -1.67 13.61 -10.39
C GLY A 235 -2.98 14.29 -10.00
N ARG A 236 -3.33 14.32 -8.71
CA ARG A 236 -4.48 15.10 -8.22
C ARG A 236 -4.15 16.58 -8.21
N ASN A 237 -5.12 17.40 -8.58
CA ASN A 237 -4.99 18.84 -8.39
C ASN A 237 -4.95 19.21 -6.89
N ARG A 238 -4.49 20.43 -6.59
CA ARG A 238 -4.28 20.87 -5.21
C ARG A 238 -5.54 20.84 -4.35
N GLN A 239 -6.70 21.16 -4.92
CA GLN A 239 -7.97 21.20 -4.19
C GLN A 239 -8.41 19.78 -3.79
N GLU A 240 -8.46 18.85 -4.74
CA GLU A 240 -8.79 17.45 -4.47
C GLU A 240 -7.80 16.82 -3.48
N GLY A 241 -6.51 17.10 -3.67
CA GLY A 241 -5.46 16.65 -2.76
C GLY A 241 -5.66 17.19 -1.35
N GLN A 242 -5.99 18.48 -1.19
CA GLN A 242 -6.24 19.07 0.12
C GLN A 242 -7.45 18.44 0.82
N GLU A 243 -8.54 18.15 0.09
CA GLU A 243 -9.71 17.45 0.65
C GLU A 243 -9.35 16.05 1.18
N LEU A 244 -8.56 15.28 0.41
CA LEU A 244 -8.10 13.96 0.83
C LEU A 244 -7.11 14.06 1.99
N TRP A 245 -6.22 15.05 1.97
CA TRP A 245 -5.24 15.27 3.03
C TRP A 245 -5.89 15.58 4.38
N GLN A 246 -7.02 16.29 4.38
CA GLN A 246 -7.79 16.59 5.59
C GLN A 246 -8.27 15.31 6.31
N ILE A 247 -8.44 14.20 5.59
CA ILE A 247 -8.77 12.90 6.17
C ILE A 247 -7.56 12.35 6.92
N ILE A 248 -6.37 12.40 6.32
CA ILE A 248 -5.13 11.86 6.91
C ILE A 248 -4.80 12.54 8.24
N VAL A 249 -4.90 13.88 8.30
CA VAL A 249 -4.55 14.64 9.51
C VAL A 249 -5.47 14.38 10.71
N ASN A 250 -6.65 13.78 10.49
CA ASN A 250 -7.54 13.38 11.57
C ASN A 250 -7.05 12.13 12.31
N HIS A 251 -6.18 11.33 11.68
CA HIS A 251 -5.71 10.04 12.21
C HIS A 251 -4.20 10.04 12.50
N ILE A 252 -3.42 10.70 11.63
CA ILE A 252 -1.96 10.70 11.70
C ILE A 252 -1.47 12.03 12.25
N ASN A 253 -0.63 11.95 13.29
CA ASN A 253 0.08 13.12 13.81
C ASN A 253 1.53 13.04 13.31
N LEU A 254 1.92 14.01 12.47
CA LEU A 254 3.24 14.07 11.85
C LEU A 254 4.24 14.96 12.63
N GLU A 255 3.84 15.54 13.77
CA GLU A 255 4.66 16.45 14.56
C GLU A 255 5.67 15.72 15.47
N PHE A 256 5.48 14.43 15.74
CA PHE A 256 6.37 13.65 16.61
C PHE A 256 7.46 12.95 15.79
N ASP A 257 8.71 13.37 15.99
CA ASP A 257 9.89 12.84 15.29
C ASP A 257 10.29 11.41 15.71
N HIS A 258 9.69 10.84 16.76
CA HIS A 258 10.08 9.53 17.31
C HIS A 258 9.92 8.36 16.31
N ASP A 259 9.06 8.49 15.31
CA ASP A 259 8.78 7.40 14.37
C ASP A 259 9.65 7.44 13.10
N LEU A 260 10.47 8.49 12.94
CA LEU A 260 11.32 8.67 11.75
C LEU A 260 12.35 7.54 11.59
N GLU A 261 12.80 6.94 12.70
CA GLU A 261 13.80 5.87 12.67
C GLU A 261 13.24 4.57 12.09
N MET A 262 11.94 4.30 12.27
CA MET A 262 11.35 3.01 11.88
C MET A 262 10.88 2.98 10.42
N TYR A 263 10.45 4.13 9.87
CA TYR A 263 9.91 4.23 8.50
C TYR A 263 10.32 5.53 7.77
N PRO A 264 11.62 5.81 7.60
CA PRO A 264 12.10 7.13 7.18
C PRO A 264 11.55 7.60 5.83
N SER A 265 11.46 6.71 4.84
CA SER A 265 10.96 7.08 3.50
C SER A 265 9.44 7.32 3.50
N ALA A 266 8.67 6.46 4.18
CA ALA A 266 7.22 6.59 4.25
C ALA A 266 6.80 7.85 5.03
N TYR A 267 7.43 8.13 6.17
CA TYR A 267 7.19 9.36 6.93
C TYR A 267 7.71 10.61 6.21
N GLY A 268 8.90 10.54 5.59
CA GLY A 268 9.44 11.63 4.80
C GLY A 268 8.48 12.07 3.70
N TRP A 269 7.86 11.09 3.01
CA TRP A 269 6.83 11.34 2.02
C TRP A 269 5.57 11.98 2.60
N LEU A 270 5.07 11.51 3.75
CA LEU A 270 3.91 12.11 4.42
C LEU A 270 4.17 13.56 4.83
N ARG A 271 5.34 13.87 5.41
CA ARG A 271 5.72 15.26 5.76
C ARG A 271 5.84 16.15 4.53
N MET A 272 6.41 15.62 3.44
CA MET A 272 6.49 16.32 2.16
C MET A 272 5.08 16.67 1.64
N LYS A 273 4.13 15.73 1.69
CA LYS A 273 2.72 15.99 1.34
C LYS A 273 2.06 17.01 2.23
N GLN A 274 2.34 16.99 3.54
CA GLN A 274 1.87 18.02 4.47
C GLN A 274 2.33 19.41 4.05
N ALA A 275 3.62 19.58 3.71
CA ALA A 275 4.16 20.86 3.25
C ALA A 275 3.51 21.32 1.94
N LEU A 276 3.28 20.38 1.00
CA LEU A 276 2.63 20.65 -0.28
C LEU A 276 1.21 21.22 -0.10
N PHE A 277 0.40 20.59 0.76
CA PHE A 277 -1.00 20.99 0.97
C PHE A 277 -1.16 22.17 1.95
N ASN A 278 -0.20 22.42 2.84
CA ASN A 278 -0.20 23.59 3.75
C ASN A 278 0.30 24.90 3.10
N SER A 279 0.31 24.98 1.76
CA SER A 279 0.71 26.18 1.00
C SER A 279 2.16 26.65 1.19
N HIS A 280 3.05 25.77 1.67
CA HIS A 280 4.48 26.05 1.79
C HIS A 280 5.25 25.53 0.57
N LEU A 281 4.95 26.08 -0.62
CA LEU A 281 5.41 25.50 -1.90
C LEU A 281 6.94 25.41 -2.01
N SER A 282 7.71 26.42 -1.58
CA SER A 282 9.18 26.35 -1.62
C SER A 282 9.72 25.23 -0.74
N ILE A 283 9.21 25.10 0.49
CA ILE A 283 9.57 24.02 1.41
C ILE A 283 9.18 22.66 0.81
N ALA A 284 8.00 22.57 0.19
CA ALA A 284 7.56 21.35 -0.46
C ALA A 284 8.50 20.93 -1.60
N ILE A 285 8.93 21.86 -2.46
CA ILE A 285 9.86 21.56 -3.56
C ILE A 285 11.23 21.16 -3.01
N GLU A 286 11.74 21.82 -1.95
CA GLU A 286 12.99 21.44 -1.29
C GLU A 286 12.91 20.00 -0.74
N MET A 287 11.82 19.66 -0.06
CA MET A 287 11.58 18.32 0.47
C MET A 287 11.44 17.27 -0.63
N ILE A 288 10.69 17.58 -1.70
CA ILE A 288 10.58 16.76 -2.92
C ILE A 288 11.96 16.52 -3.52
N SER A 289 12.76 17.57 -3.67
CA SER A 289 14.10 17.53 -4.21
C SER A 289 15.01 16.60 -3.39
N GLN A 290 15.04 16.77 -2.07
CA GLN A 290 15.81 15.90 -1.16
C GLN A 290 15.33 14.44 -1.22
N PHE A 291 14.01 14.22 -1.24
CA PHE A 291 13.41 12.89 -1.34
C PHE A 291 13.81 12.21 -2.65
N LEU A 292 13.76 12.92 -3.77
CA LEU A 292 14.16 12.39 -5.08
C LEU A 292 15.66 12.08 -5.13
N ALA A 293 16.51 12.94 -4.56
CA ALA A 293 17.96 12.70 -4.44
C ALA A 293 18.30 11.44 -3.64
N ALA A 294 17.48 11.06 -2.66
CA ALA A 294 17.67 9.82 -1.90
C ALA A 294 17.63 8.58 -2.81
N GLY A 295 16.93 8.67 -3.95
CA GLY A 295 16.73 7.58 -4.91
C GLY A 295 15.49 6.75 -4.58
N ARG A 296 15.19 5.77 -5.43
CA ARG A 296 13.99 4.92 -5.28
C ARG A 296 14.09 3.97 -4.09
N GLY A 297 15.28 3.42 -3.84
CA GLY A 297 15.56 2.54 -2.71
C GLY A 297 14.54 1.41 -2.57
N LYS A 298 13.98 1.27 -1.37
CA LYS A 298 12.94 0.29 -1.02
C LYS A 298 11.50 0.77 -1.30
N THR A 299 11.33 2.03 -1.69
CA THR A 299 10.00 2.63 -1.89
C THR A 299 9.89 3.28 -3.27
N PRO A 300 10.06 2.51 -4.36
CA PRO A 300 10.05 3.07 -5.72
C PRO A 300 8.73 3.76 -6.06
N ILE A 301 7.59 3.26 -5.55
CA ILE A 301 6.28 3.86 -5.78
C ILE A 301 6.21 5.28 -5.20
N LEU A 302 6.69 5.50 -3.97
CA LEU A 302 6.73 6.84 -3.38
C LEU A 302 7.57 7.79 -4.23
N TRP A 303 8.74 7.33 -4.69
CA TRP A 303 9.62 8.14 -5.53
C TRP A 303 8.96 8.54 -6.85
N TYR A 304 8.30 7.60 -7.54
CA TYR A 304 7.60 7.91 -8.79
C TYR A 304 6.38 8.82 -8.56
N CYS A 305 5.59 8.61 -7.50
CA CYS A 305 4.51 9.51 -7.14
C CYS A 305 5.01 10.93 -6.82
N THR A 306 6.15 11.06 -6.12
CA THR A 306 6.81 12.34 -5.86
C THR A 306 7.24 13.04 -7.15
N ALA A 307 7.74 12.30 -8.14
CA ALA A 307 8.08 12.86 -9.45
C ALA A 307 6.84 13.38 -10.20
N ILE A 308 5.71 12.68 -10.09
CA ILE A 308 4.42 13.15 -10.64
C ILE A 308 3.94 14.43 -9.93
N ASP A 309 4.10 14.52 -8.61
CA ASP A 309 3.77 15.76 -7.88
C ASP A 309 4.61 16.94 -8.36
N LEU A 310 5.91 16.71 -8.62
CA LEU A 310 6.82 17.72 -9.13
C LEU A 310 6.44 18.19 -10.55
N ILE A 311 5.94 17.28 -11.40
CA ILE A 311 5.37 17.66 -12.71
C ILE A 311 4.18 18.61 -12.52
N GLY A 312 3.24 18.29 -11.63
CA GLY A 312 2.08 19.15 -11.35
C GLY A 312 2.49 20.54 -10.83
N ILE A 313 3.51 20.60 -9.96
CA ILE A 313 4.07 21.89 -9.51
C ILE A 313 4.70 22.65 -10.68
N CYS A 314 5.42 21.97 -11.56
CA CYS A 314 6.04 22.59 -12.73
C CYS A 314 4.99 23.20 -13.68
N GLU A 315 3.86 22.53 -13.84
CA GLU A 315 2.71 23.04 -14.60
C GLU A 315 2.15 24.32 -13.98
N GLU A 316 1.99 24.37 -12.65
CA GLU A 316 1.48 25.57 -11.95
C GLU A 316 2.42 26.79 -12.06
N LEU A 317 3.74 26.57 -12.11
CA LEU A 317 4.73 27.65 -12.07
C LEU A 317 4.98 28.34 -13.43
N HIS A 318 4.67 27.67 -14.54
CA HIS A 318 4.82 28.18 -15.92
C HIS A 318 6.19 28.86 -16.23
N SER A 319 7.29 28.38 -15.63
CA SER A 319 8.64 28.92 -15.86
C SER A 319 9.46 28.07 -16.84
N PRO A 320 10.49 28.63 -17.50
CA PRO A 320 11.36 27.84 -18.38
C PRO A 320 12.02 26.65 -17.68
N ASN A 321 12.52 26.82 -16.44
CA ASN A 321 13.16 25.76 -15.67
C ASN A 321 12.15 24.68 -15.25
N ALA A 322 10.92 25.07 -14.92
CA ALA A 322 9.84 24.12 -14.66
C ALA A 322 9.52 23.27 -15.91
N HIS A 323 9.52 23.88 -17.10
CA HIS A 323 9.30 23.15 -18.34
C HIS A 323 10.43 22.14 -18.62
N LEU A 324 11.70 22.55 -18.45
CA LEU A 324 12.85 21.66 -18.61
C LEU A 324 12.79 20.47 -17.64
N LEU A 325 12.46 20.72 -16.38
CA LEU A 325 12.30 19.68 -15.36
C LEU A 325 11.16 18.71 -15.71
N LYS A 326 9.98 19.22 -16.10
CA LYS A 326 8.87 18.37 -16.57
C LYS A 326 9.31 17.48 -17.74
N GLN A 327 9.95 18.06 -18.76
CA GLN A 327 10.42 17.30 -19.93
C GLN A 327 11.41 16.21 -19.56
N GLU A 328 12.37 16.50 -18.67
CA GLU A 328 13.33 15.51 -18.18
C GLU A 328 12.61 14.32 -17.51
N ILE A 329 11.65 14.59 -16.62
CA ILE A 329 10.92 13.54 -15.90
C ILE A 329 10.09 12.69 -16.88
N VAL A 330 9.38 13.33 -17.81
CA VAL A 330 8.56 12.63 -18.82
C VAL A 330 9.42 11.77 -19.74
N ASN A 331 10.57 12.29 -20.19
CA ASN A 331 11.48 11.55 -21.06
C ASN A 331 12.11 10.34 -20.34
N ASP A 332 12.57 10.50 -19.09
CA ASP A 332 13.09 9.37 -18.30
C ASP A 332 12.01 8.30 -18.07
N ALA A 333 10.79 8.72 -17.71
CA ALA A 333 9.69 7.80 -17.48
C ALA A 333 9.34 6.98 -18.74
N ALA A 334 9.39 7.58 -19.93
CA ALA A 334 9.14 6.89 -21.20
C ALA A 334 10.22 5.85 -21.56
N LEU A 335 11.45 6.02 -21.07
CA LEU A 335 12.57 5.10 -21.33
C LEU A 335 12.63 3.93 -20.33
N ARG A 336 11.86 3.98 -19.25
CA ARG A 336 11.95 3.01 -18.14
C ARG A 336 10.95 1.88 -18.25
N GLN A 337 11.46 0.65 -18.19
CA GLN A 337 10.64 -0.56 -18.13
C GLN A 337 10.00 -0.77 -16.75
N ASP A 338 10.61 -0.22 -15.70
CA ASP A 338 10.17 -0.36 -14.31
C ASP A 338 9.24 0.77 -13.84
N PHE A 339 8.86 1.69 -14.73
CA PHE A 339 7.93 2.77 -14.40
C PHE A 339 6.53 2.19 -14.12
N PRO A 340 5.86 2.58 -13.00
CA PRO A 340 4.55 2.04 -12.65
C PRO A 340 3.50 2.37 -13.72
N LYS A 341 2.88 1.34 -14.30
CA LYS A 341 1.89 1.49 -15.38
C LYS A 341 0.70 2.36 -14.99
N GLN A 342 0.33 2.37 -13.70
CA GLN A 342 -0.76 3.17 -13.16
C GLN A 342 -0.48 4.68 -13.24
N LEU A 343 0.80 5.08 -13.28
CA LEU A 343 1.22 6.48 -13.31
C LEU A 343 1.46 6.99 -14.74
N LEU A 344 1.61 6.12 -15.74
CA LEU A 344 1.87 6.50 -17.13
C LEU A 344 0.83 7.49 -17.70
N PRO A 345 -0.49 7.33 -17.46
CA PRO A 345 -1.48 8.28 -17.97
C PRO A 345 -1.30 9.70 -17.43
N LEU A 346 -0.65 9.86 -16.26
CA LEU A 346 -0.49 11.14 -15.58
C LEU A 346 0.67 11.98 -16.14
N LEU A 347 1.54 11.40 -16.97
CA LEU A 347 2.68 12.11 -17.57
C LEU A 347 2.28 13.05 -18.72
N ASN A 348 1.08 12.85 -19.29
CA ASN A 348 0.61 13.55 -20.48
C ASN A 348 -0.42 14.64 -20.19
N ASN A 349 -0.70 14.92 -18.91
CA ASN A 349 -1.67 15.94 -18.52
C ASN A 349 -1.11 17.37 -18.63
#